data_AF-H8ZKV2-F1
#
_entry.id   AF-H8ZKV2-F1
#
_cell.length_a   1.000
_cell.length_b   1.000
_cell.length_c   1.000
_cell.angle_alpha   90.00
_cell.angle_beta   90.00
_cell.angle_gamma   90.00
#
_symmetry.space_group_name_H-M   'P 1'
#
loop_
_entity.id
_entity.type
_entity.pdbx_description
1 polymer ?
#
loop_
_entity_poly.entity_id
_entity_poly.type
_entity_poly.pdbx_seq_one_letter_code
_entity_poly.pdbx_strand_id
1 'polypeptide(L)'
;MIHAACTNQERASMAEPAAATTNATTARIVWDTADKFLRDVVEEEDYGDYILPFTVLRRLECMLAATKEQVAPFVRALGDLPPHLIDIAVKDRFGLSFHNVSPLDLATIASVDDNVEKSLKSYIDGFSNNIADVWVAFDFARRASILAEANRLHAVVKHFSTIDLLDLADTAMGDVFEDVMYRAFNKKGKAAGAFYT
;
A
#
# COMPACT_ATOMS: atom_id res chain seq x y z
N MET A 1 -54.50 -2.79 -28.30
CA MET A 1 -53.74 -2.26 -27.14
C MET A 1 -53.83 -3.32 -26.06
N ILE A 2 -53.03 -4.38 -26.10
CA ILE A 2 -51.69 -4.49 -25.48
C ILE A 2 -51.67 -3.81 -24.11
N HIS A 3 -51.75 -4.60 -23.03
CA HIS A 3 -50.81 -4.52 -21.92
C HIS A 3 -50.86 -5.84 -21.14
N ALA A 4 -49.75 -6.58 -21.24
CA ALA A 4 -49.50 -7.85 -20.62
C ALA A 4 -49.20 -7.66 -19.13
N ALA A 5 -49.85 -8.45 -18.28
CA ALA A 5 -49.35 -8.76 -16.95
C ALA A 5 -48.18 -9.74 -17.12
N CYS A 6 -46.96 -9.26 -16.92
CA CYS A 6 -45.77 -10.11 -16.84
C CYS A 6 -45.08 -9.86 -15.49
N THR A 7 -45.06 -10.93 -14.72
CA THR A 7 -44.39 -11.21 -13.46
C THR A 7 -42.98 -10.63 -13.42
N ASN A 8 -42.68 -9.77 -12.44
CA ASN A 8 -41.33 -9.26 -12.22
C ASN A 8 -40.82 -9.76 -10.86
N GLN A 9 -40.64 -11.08 -10.77
CA GLN A 9 -39.94 -11.75 -9.69
C GLN A 9 -39.00 -12.78 -10.31
N GLU A 10 -37.86 -12.31 -10.83
CA GLU A 10 -36.65 -13.10 -11.09
C GLU A 10 -35.59 -12.20 -11.78
N ARG A 11 -34.92 -11.34 -11.01
CA ARG A 11 -33.58 -10.80 -11.33
C ARG A 11 -32.84 -10.46 -10.04
N ALA A 12 -32.50 -11.50 -9.28
CA ALA A 12 -31.49 -11.42 -8.24
C ALA A 12 -30.65 -12.69 -8.31
N SER A 13 -29.76 -12.76 -9.29
CA SER A 13 -28.66 -13.72 -9.32
C SER A 13 -27.63 -13.24 -10.36
N MET A 14 -26.35 -13.39 -10.03
CA MET A 14 -25.17 -13.30 -10.91
C MET A 14 -24.42 -11.95 -11.01
N ALA A 15 -23.92 -11.44 -9.88
CA ALA A 15 -22.79 -10.49 -9.88
C ALA A 15 -21.79 -10.74 -8.74
N GLU A 16 -21.37 -12.00 -8.51
CA GLU A 16 -20.34 -12.29 -7.49
C GLU A 16 -19.50 -13.55 -7.80
N PRO A 17 -18.61 -13.52 -8.82
CA PRO A 17 -17.43 -14.38 -8.79
C PRO A 17 -16.11 -13.71 -9.21
N ALA A 18 -16.14 -12.47 -9.72
CA ALA A 18 -14.94 -11.79 -10.24
C ALA A 18 -14.07 -11.18 -9.12
N ALA A 19 -14.67 -10.58 -8.09
CA ALA A 19 -13.95 -9.87 -7.02
C ALA A 19 -13.05 -10.81 -6.18
N ALA A 20 -13.56 -11.99 -5.78
CA ALA A 20 -12.81 -12.93 -4.96
C ALA A 20 -11.58 -13.54 -5.67
N THR A 21 -11.66 -13.72 -7.00
CA THR A 21 -10.54 -14.24 -7.81
C THR A 21 -9.45 -13.18 -8.00
N THR A 22 -9.84 -11.91 -8.15
CA THR A 22 -8.90 -10.78 -8.25
C THR A 22 -8.13 -10.58 -6.94
N ASN A 23 -8.79 -10.66 -5.78
CA ASN A 23 -8.16 -10.40 -4.46
C ASN A 23 -7.08 -11.44 -4.13
N ALA A 24 -7.39 -12.73 -4.29
CA ALA A 24 -6.43 -13.81 -4.07
C ALA A 24 -5.24 -13.73 -5.04
N THR A 25 -5.46 -13.23 -6.25
CA THR A 25 -4.40 -13.01 -7.25
C THR A 25 -3.49 -11.86 -6.84
N THR A 26 -4.07 -10.74 -6.37
CA THR A 26 -3.30 -9.58 -5.88
C THR A 26 -2.48 -9.91 -4.64
N ALA A 27 -3.08 -10.58 -3.64
CA ALA A 27 -2.35 -11.01 -2.44
C ALA A 27 -1.20 -11.97 -2.77
N ARG A 28 -1.43 -12.87 -3.74
CA ARG A 28 -0.36 -13.74 -4.26
C ARG A 28 0.75 -12.95 -4.95
N ILE A 29 0.44 -11.96 -5.79
CA ILE A 29 1.47 -11.11 -6.44
C ILE A 29 2.31 -10.38 -5.38
N VAL A 30 1.65 -9.80 -4.37
CA VAL A 30 2.31 -9.13 -3.24
C VAL A 30 3.22 -10.09 -2.48
N TRP A 31 2.78 -11.33 -2.24
CA TRP A 31 3.61 -12.33 -1.54
C TRP A 31 4.74 -12.91 -2.40
N ASP A 32 4.50 -13.17 -3.70
CA ASP A 32 5.52 -13.67 -4.64
C ASP A 32 6.68 -12.66 -4.79
N THR A 33 6.42 -11.37 -4.55
CA THR A 33 7.43 -10.32 -4.42
C THR A 33 8.40 -10.59 -3.26
N ALA A 34 7.85 -11.00 -2.12
CA ALA A 34 8.62 -11.32 -0.92
C ALA A 34 9.62 -12.44 -1.21
N ASP A 35 9.11 -13.54 -1.77
CA ASP A 35 9.90 -14.72 -2.10
C ASP A 35 11.01 -14.42 -3.12
N LYS A 36 10.76 -13.50 -4.05
CA LYS A 36 11.72 -13.13 -5.10
C LYS A 36 12.82 -12.18 -4.62
N PHE A 37 12.47 -11.17 -3.81
CA PHE A 37 13.39 -10.07 -3.49
C PHE A 37 13.95 -10.11 -2.07
N LEU A 38 13.31 -10.83 -1.15
CA LEU A 38 13.73 -10.92 0.25
C LEU A 38 14.46 -12.22 0.58
N ARG A 39 14.43 -13.21 -0.31
CA ARG A 39 15.18 -14.46 -0.16
C ARG A 39 16.66 -14.18 0.05
N ASP A 40 17.23 -14.93 1.00
CA ASP A 40 18.63 -14.86 1.47
C ASP A 40 19.02 -13.55 2.18
N VAL A 41 18.08 -12.63 2.38
CA VAL A 41 18.29 -11.34 3.08
C VAL A 41 17.48 -11.29 4.37
N VAL A 42 16.25 -11.78 4.31
CA VAL A 42 15.30 -11.82 5.42
C VAL A 42 14.84 -13.26 5.59
N GLU A 43 14.60 -13.68 6.82
CA GLU A 43 13.97 -14.98 7.09
C GLU A 43 12.52 -14.97 6.57
N GLU A 44 12.06 -16.10 6.03
CA GLU A 44 10.71 -16.19 5.44
C GLU A 44 9.59 -15.81 6.42
N GLU A 45 9.84 -16.01 7.72
CA GLU A 45 8.93 -15.64 8.79
C GLU A 45 8.76 -14.12 8.94
N ASP A 46 9.77 -13.35 8.56
CA ASP A 46 9.77 -11.89 8.67
C ASP A 46 9.36 -11.20 7.36
N TYR A 47 9.06 -11.95 6.29
CA TYR A 47 8.64 -11.35 5.01
C TYR A 47 7.46 -10.40 5.14
N GLY A 48 6.47 -10.74 5.96
CA GLY A 48 5.31 -9.87 6.19
C GLY A 48 5.72 -8.49 6.71
N ASP A 49 6.72 -8.42 7.57
CA ASP A 49 7.20 -7.17 8.15
C ASP A 49 7.77 -6.23 7.08
N TYR A 50 8.42 -6.76 6.05
CA TYR A 50 8.96 -5.93 4.96
C TYR A 50 7.90 -5.60 3.92
N ILE A 51 6.99 -6.53 3.60
CA ILE A 51 6.06 -6.40 2.47
C ILE A 51 4.83 -5.55 2.80
N LEU A 52 4.33 -5.62 4.03
CA LEU A 52 3.17 -4.85 4.46
C LEU A 52 3.35 -3.33 4.29
N PRO A 53 4.44 -2.70 4.76
CA PRO A 53 4.59 -1.25 4.61
C PRO A 53 4.64 -0.80 3.14
N PHE A 54 5.25 -1.57 2.24
CA PHE A 54 5.21 -1.26 0.80
C PHE A 54 3.82 -1.41 0.20
N THR A 55 3.05 -2.40 0.64
CA THR A 55 1.66 -2.61 0.19
C THR A 55 0.77 -1.46 0.62
N VAL A 56 0.88 -1.03 1.89
CA VAL A 56 0.18 0.15 2.41
C VAL A 56 0.58 1.40 1.63
N LEU A 57 1.89 1.63 1.46
CA LEU A 57 2.42 2.78 0.72
C LEU A 57 1.85 2.85 -0.69
N ARG A 58 1.81 1.71 -1.40
CA ARG A 58 1.28 1.67 -2.77
C ARG A 58 -0.22 1.97 -2.82
N ARG A 59 -1.02 1.46 -1.88
CA ARG A 59 -2.45 1.77 -1.81
C ARG A 59 -2.68 3.27 -1.56
N LEU A 60 -1.95 3.85 -0.60
CA LEU A 60 -2.05 5.29 -0.31
C LEU A 60 -1.64 6.15 -1.52
N GLU A 61 -0.58 5.75 -2.23
CA GLU A 61 -0.15 6.43 -3.45
C GLU A 61 -1.23 6.40 -4.54
N CYS A 62 -1.84 5.24 -4.78
CA CYS A 62 -2.94 5.09 -5.73
C CYS A 62 -4.13 6.01 -5.38
N MET A 63 -4.52 6.05 -4.11
CA MET A 63 -5.62 6.91 -3.63
C MET A 63 -5.34 8.41 -3.83
N LEU A 64 -4.09 8.83 -3.71
CA LEU A 64 -3.70 10.24 -3.88
C LEU A 64 -3.45 10.62 -5.34
N ALA A 65 -3.16 9.65 -6.23
CA ALA A 65 -2.71 9.90 -7.61
C ALA A 65 -3.58 10.92 -8.38
N ALA A 66 -4.90 10.80 -8.29
CA ALA A 66 -5.84 11.70 -8.98
C ALA A 66 -5.82 13.16 -8.45
N THR A 67 -5.34 13.38 -7.23
CA THR A 67 -5.38 14.68 -6.53
C THR A 67 -4.01 15.28 -6.27
N LYS A 68 -2.93 14.51 -6.48
CA LYS A 68 -1.56 14.86 -6.09
C LYS A 68 -1.09 16.20 -6.64
N GLU A 69 -1.38 16.48 -7.92
CA GLU A 69 -1.02 17.74 -8.58
C GLU A 69 -1.72 18.97 -7.97
N GLN A 70 -2.86 18.78 -7.31
CA GLN A 70 -3.64 19.87 -6.71
C GLN A 70 -3.36 20.03 -5.22
N VAL A 71 -3.21 18.91 -4.49
CA VAL A 71 -3.03 18.90 -3.04
C VAL A 71 -1.66 19.45 -2.64
N ALA A 72 -0.58 19.05 -3.31
CA ALA A 72 0.76 19.46 -2.91
C ALA A 72 0.98 20.99 -3.03
N PRO A 73 0.57 21.68 -4.12
CA PRO A 73 0.60 23.15 -4.17
C PRO A 73 -0.32 23.81 -3.15
N PHE A 74 -1.51 23.22 -2.90
CA PHE A 74 -2.44 23.76 -1.90
C PHE A 74 -1.83 23.76 -0.51
N VAL A 75 -1.26 22.63 -0.08
CA VAL A 75 -0.63 22.52 1.24
C VAL A 75 0.58 23.46 1.34
N ARG A 76 1.40 23.57 0.30
CA ARG A 76 2.50 24.56 0.27
C ARG A 76 2.01 26.01 0.41
N ALA A 77 0.85 26.35 -0.14
CA ALA A 77 0.27 27.68 -0.04
C ALA A 77 -0.26 28.00 1.37
N LEU A 78 -0.54 26.99 2.20
CA LEU A 78 -0.95 27.17 3.60
C LEU A 78 0.22 27.60 4.51
N GLY A 79 1.47 27.44 4.06
CA GLY A 79 2.65 27.86 4.81
C GLY A 79 2.82 27.13 6.14
N ASP A 80 3.22 27.87 7.18
CA ASP A 80 3.57 27.32 8.50
C ASP A 80 2.37 27.10 9.43
N LEU A 81 1.18 26.84 8.87
CA LEU A 81 0.03 26.49 9.70
C LEU A 81 0.32 25.21 10.51
N PRO A 82 -0.22 25.11 11.73
CA PRO A 82 -0.18 23.87 12.49
C PRO A 82 -0.69 22.67 11.66
N PRO A 83 -0.04 21.49 11.73
CA PRO A 83 -0.41 20.34 10.90
C PRO A 83 -1.89 19.94 10.96
N HIS A 84 -2.51 20.01 12.15
CA HIS A 84 -3.93 19.70 12.30
C HIS A 84 -4.87 20.65 11.53
N LEU A 85 -4.47 21.92 11.33
CA LEU A 85 -5.23 22.86 10.51
C LEU A 85 -5.04 22.59 9.02
N ILE A 86 -3.84 22.15 8.62
CA ILE A 86 -3.58 21.70 7.25
C ILE A 86 -4.46 20.48 6.94
N ASP A 87 -4.52 19.50 7.84
CA ASP A 87 -5.35 18.30 7.67
C ASP A 87 -6.84 18.65 7.52
N ILE A 88 -7.37 19.57 8.33
CA ILE A 88 -8.75 20.06 8.21
C ILE A 88 -8.95 20.75 6.85
N ALA A 89 -8.05 21.63 6.44
CA ALA A 89 -8.16 22.36 5.17
C ALA A 89 -8.12 21.42 3.95
N VAL A 90 -7.27 20.39 3.99
CA VAL A 90 -7.20 19.36 2.94
C VAL A 90 -8.50 18.54 2.91
N LYS A 91 -9.02 18.15 4.07
CA LYS A 91 -10.27 17.40 4.18
C LYS A 91 -11.45 18.21 3.64
N ASP A 92 -11.56 19.48 4.01
CA ASP A 92 -12.67 20.34 3.57
C ASP A 92 -12.62 20.62 2.06
N ARG A 93 -11.42 20.75 1.49
CA ARG A 93 -11.25 21.08 0.06
C ARG A 93 -11.29 19.87 -0.86
N PHE A 94 -10.69 18.75 -0.46
CA PHE A 94 -10.48 17.57 -1.31
C PHE A 94 -11.22 16.33 -0.82
N GLY A 95 -11.84 16.35 0.36
CA GLY A 95 -12.49 15.17 0.96
C GLY A 95 -11.51 14.09 1.42
N LEU A 96 -10.21 14.43 1.55
CA LEU A 96 -9.16 13.47 1.88
C LEU A 96 -8.85 13.47 3.38
N SER A 97 -8.71 12.27 3.96
CA SER A 97 -8.33 12.09 5.37
C SER A 97 -6.82 12.10 5.62
N PHE A 98 -6.02 12.13 4.55
CA PHE A 98 -4.56 12.18 4.58
C PHE A 98 -4.05 12.81 3.28
N HIS A 99 -2.79 13.24 3.27
CA HIS A 99 -2.15 13.79 2.09
C HIS A 99 -0.67 13.49 2.04
N ASN A 100 -0.05 13.77 0.89
CA ASN A 100 1.40 13.75 0.73
C ASN A 100 1.84 15.01 -0.04
N VAL A 101 2.89 15.68 0.44
CA VAL A 101 3.43 16.90 -0.17
C VAL A 101 4.71 16.67 -0.97
N SER A 102 5.27 15.47 -0.92
CA SER A 102 6.48 15.10 -1.64
C SER A 102 6.22 15.11 -3.15
N PRO A 103 7.15 15.65 -3.97
CA PRO A 103 7.03 15.58 -5.42
C PRO A 103 7.28 14.17 -5.96
N LEU A 104 7.76 13.24 -5.13
CA LEU A 104 8.15 11.89 -5.51
C LEU A 104 6.95 10.94 -5.54
N ASP A 105 7.07 9.86 -6.32
CA ASP A 105 6.27 8.64 -6.28
C ASP A 105 7.19 7.43 -6.44
N LEU A 106 6.68 6.23 -6.16
CA LEU A 106 7.42 4.98 -6.27
C LEU A 106 7.98 4.76 -7.68
N ALA A 107 7.27 5.19 -8.73
CA ALA A 107 7.76 5.08 -10.11
C ALA A 107 8.98 5.98 -10.35
N THR A 108 8.92 7.22 -9.88
CA THR A 108 10.03 8.19 -9.94
C THR A 108 11.20 7.69 -9.09
N ILE A 109 10.96 7.24 -7.86
CA ILE A 109 12.00 6.70 -6.97
C ILE A 109 12.69 5.49 -7.61
N ALA A 110 11.93 4.58 -8.23
CA ALA A 110 12.46 3.41 -8.93
C ALA A 110 13.26 3.75 -10.20
N SER A 111 13.14 4.98 -10.72
CA SER A 111 13.92 5.45 -11.87
C SER A 111 15.29 6.03 -11.49
N VAL A 112 15.50 6.32 -10.19
CA VAL A 112 16.76 6.89 -9.69
C VAL A 112 17.62 5.78 -9.11
N ASP A 113 18.65 5.35 -9.83
CA ASP A 113 19.47 4.18 -9.44
C ASP A 113 20.27 4.40 -8.14
N ASP A 114 20.92 5.55 -7.95
CA ASP A 114 21.95 5.69 -6.90
C ASP A 114 21.45 6.18 -5.53
N ASN A 115 20.16 6.50 -5.36
CA ASN A 115 19.67 7.13 -4.13
C ASN A 115 18.24 6.69 -3.70
N VAL A 116 17.85 5.46 -4.02
CA VAL A 116 16.50 4.94 -3.72
C VAL A 116 16.11 5.11 -2.25
N GLU A 117 17.01 4.77 -1.31
CA GLU A 117 16.71 4.84 0.12
C GLU A 117 16.41 6.28 0.57
N LYS A 118 17.26 7.23 0.18
CA LYS A 118 17.07 8.65 0.53
C LYS A 118 15.81 9.21 -0.09
N SER A 119 15.53 8.86 -1.34
CA SER A 119 14.32 9.29 -2.05
C SER A 119 13.06 8.68 -1.42
N LEU A 120 13.10 7.39 -1.05
CA LEU A 120 12.01 6.72 -0.35
C LEU A 120 11.76 7.36 1.02
N LYS A 121 12.82 7.63 1.79
CA LYS A 121 12.72 8.33 3.07
C LYS A 121 12.05 9.70 2.92
N SER A 122 12.53 10.51 1.97
CA SER A 122 11.92 11.81 1.69
C SER A 122 10.46 11.72 1.20
N TYR A 123 10.07 10.60 0.60
CA TYR A 123 8.70 10.37 0.16
C TYR A 123 7.78 10.01 1.34
N ILE A 124 8.21 9.10 2.23
CA ILE A 124 7.43 8.71 3.42
C ILE A 124 7.32 9.86 4.43
N ASP A 125 8.38 10.68 4.58
CA ASP A 125 8.38 11.86 5.45
C ASP A 125 7.46 12.98 4.93
N GLY A 126 7.03 12.90 3.66
CA GLY A 126 6.11 13.85 3.05
C GLY A 126 4.63 13.59 3.33
N PHE A 127 4.28 12.50 4.03
CA PHE A 127 2.89 12.22 4.40
C PHE A 127 2.42 13.05 5.61
N SER A 128 1.09 13.23 5.72
CA SER A 128 0.46 13.83 6.90
C SER A 128 0.72 13.03 8.17
N ASN A 129 0.65 13.70 9.33
CA ASN A 129 1.06 13.14 10.63
C ASN A 129 0.40 11.81 10.97
N ASN A 130 -0.89 11.66 10.67
CA ASN A 130 -1.63 10.42 10.91
C ASN A 130 -1.06 9.20 10.16
N ILE A 131 -0.41 9.42 9.02
CA ILE A 131 0.25 8.37 8.24
C ILE A 131 1.73 8.25 8.65
N ALA A 132 2.37 9.33 9.09
CA ALA A 132 3.74 9.28 9.62
C ALA A 132 3.86 8.29 10.79
N ASP A 133 2.88 8.28 11.70
CA ASP A 133 2.82 7.32 12.82
C ASP A 133 2.70 5.86 12.35
N VAL A 134 2.05 5.62 11.21
CA VAL A 134 1.94 4.28 10.60
C VAL A 134 3.33 3.79 10.15
N TRP A 135 4.15 4.67 9.56
CA TRP A 135 5.52 4.31 9.15
C TRP A 135 6.42 4.00 10.33
N VAL A 136 6.25 4.71 11.45
CA VAL A 136 6.95 4.43 12.70
C VAL A 136 6.53 3.07 13.26
N ALA A 137 5.23 2.77 13.28
CA ALA A 137 4.71 1.48 13.75
C ALA A 137 5.23 0.29 12.92
N PHE A 138 5.42 0.48 11.62
CA PHE A 138 6.05 -0.52 10.74
C PHE A 138 7.58 -0.55 10.81
N ASP A 139 8.23 0.33 11.58
CA ASP A 139 9.70 0.47 11.56
C ASP A 139 10.26 0.61 10.13
N PHE A 140 9.52 1.33 9.27
CA PHE A 140 9.67 1.22 7.82
C PHE A 140 11.03 1.76 7.36
N ALA A 141 11.52 2.85 7.96
CA ALA A 141 12.82 3.41 7.65
C ALA A 141 13.94 2.39 7.89
N ARG A 142 13.94 1.70 9.04
CA ARG A 142 14.95 0.67 9.35
C ARG A 142 14.87 -0.51 8.38
N ARG A 143 13.66 -0.99 8.09
CA ARG A 143 13.45 -2.09 7.15
C ARG A 143 13.92 -1.72 5.74
N ALA A 144 13.69 -0.48 5.30
CA ALA A 144 14.20 0.03 4.03
C ALA A 144 15.73 0.07 3.99
N SER A 145 16.39 0.50 5.07
CA SER A 145 17.86 0.49 5.17
C SER A 145 18.44 -0.92 5.05
N ILE A 146 17.86 -1.93 5.72
CA ILE A 146 18.30 -3.32 5.59
C ILE A 146 18.22 -3.81 4.14
N LEU A 147 17.14 -3.48 3.43
CA LEU A 147 17.00 -3.81 2.01
C LEU A 147 17.96 -3.02 1.12
N ALA A 148 18.31 -1.79 1.49
CA ALA A 148 19.26 -0.97 0.75
C ALA A 148 20.67 -1.55 0.87
N GLU A 149 21.10 -1.88 2.09
CA GLU A 149 22.39 -2.54 2.38
C GLU A 149 22.53 -3.87 1.64
N ALA A 150 21.43 -4.60 1.48
CA ALA A 150 21.37 -5.86 0.73
C ALA A 150 21.21 -5.69 -0.80
N ASN A 151 21.23 -4.46 -1.32
CA ASN A 151 20.98 -4.15 -2.75
C ASN A 151 19.65 -4.70 -3.30
N ARG A 152 18.62 -4.79 -2.45
CA ARG A 152 17.27 -5.27 -2.80
C ARG A 152 16.23 -4.15 -2.90
N LEU A 153 16.44 -3.03 -2.19
CA LEU A 153 15.43 -1.98 -2.04
C LEU A 153 14.90 -1.45 -3.38
N HIS A 154 15.79 -1.16 -4.34
CA HIS A 154 15.41 -0.66 -5.67
C HIS A 154 14.45 -1.63 -6.38
N ALA A 155 14.77 -2.92 -6.39
CA ALA A 155 13.95 -3.93 -7.05
C ALA A 155 12.57 -4.09 -6.39
N VAL A 156 12.51 -4.00 -5.06
CA VAL A 156 11.26 -4.01 -4.29
C VAL A 156 10.40 -2.79 -4.64
N VAL A 157 10.96 -1.58 -4.54
CA VAL A 157 10.26 -0.32 -4.87
C VAL A 157 9.74 -0.34 -6.31
N LYS A 158 10.58 -0.77 -7.26
CA LYS A 158 10.21 -0.91 -8.67
C LYS A 158 9.10 -1.91 -8.90
N HIS A 159 9.05 -3.00 -8.14
CA HIS A 159 7.95 -3.95 -8.26
C HIS A 159 6.63 -3.34 -7.76
N PHE A 160 6.64 -2.78 -6.55
CA PHE A 160 5.44 -2.19 -5.95
C PHE A 160 4.87 -1.01 -6.75
N SER A 161 5.72 -0.22 -7.43
CA SER A 161 5.26 0.87 -8.30
C SER A 161 4.40 0.41 -9.48
N THR A 162 4.50 -0.87 -9.86
CA THR A 162 3.74 -1.45 -10.99
C THR A 162 2.42 -2.10 -10.58
N ILE A 163 2.18 -2.30 -9.28
CA ILE A 163 0.97 -2.97 -8.79
C ILE A 163 -0.17 -1.94 -8.79
N ASP A 164 -1.26 -2.20 -9.50
CA ASP A 164 -2.45 -1.36 -9.39
C ASP A 164 -3.30 -1.82 -8.21
N LEU A 165 -3.46 -0.94 -7.22
CA LEU A 165 -4.30 -1.16 -6.04
C LEU A 165 -5.47 -0.17 -5.99
N LEU A 166 -5.69 0.65 -7.02
CA LEU A 166 -6.73 1.69 -7.00
C LEU A 166 -8.14 1.08 -7.08
N ASP A 167 -8.34 0.16 -8.03
CA ASP A 167 -9.65 -0.42 -8.38
C ASP A 167 -10.14 -1.49 -7.38
N LEU A 168 -9.36 -1.80 -6.34
CA LEU A 168 -9.83 -2.68 -5.27
C LEU A 168 -10.82 -1.93 -4.37
N ALA A 169 -11.99 -2.54 -4.18
CA ALA A 169 -12.93 -2.14 -3.13
C ALA A 169 -12.25 -2.21 -1.75
N ASP A 170 -12.71 -1.41 -0.79
CA ASP A 170 -12.08 -1.37 0.54
C ASP A 170 -12.14 -2.73 1.26
N THR A 171 -13.22 -3.50 1.06
CA THR A 171 -13.34 -4.88 1.56
C THR A 171 -12.30 -5.80 0.92
N ALA A 172 -12.10 -5.67 -0.38
CA ALA A 172 -11.12 -6.43 -1.14
C ALA A 172 -9.68 -6.12 -0.71
N MET A 173 -9.39 -4.86 -0.37
CA MET A 173 -8.10 -4.50 0.19
C MET A 173 -7.91 -5.09 1.60
N GLY A 174 -8.98 -5.14 2.41
CA GLY A 174 -9.01 -5.87 3.68
C GLY A 174 -8.62 -7.34 3.50
N ASP A 175 -9.23 -8.05 2.54
CA ASP A 175 -8.89 -9.45 2.24
C ASP A 175 -7.42 -9.63 1.86
N VAL A 176 -6.86 -8.69 1.06
CA VAL A 176 -5.44 -8.72 0.67
C VAL A 176 -4.54 -8.55 1.90
N PHE A 177 -4.86 -7.60 2.79
CA PHE A 177 -4.14 -7.43 4.04
C PHE A 177 -4.24 -8.67 4.94
N GLU A 178 -5.43 -9.24 5.09
CA GLU A 178 -5.65 -10.44 5.89
C GLU A 178 -4.87 -11.63 5.35
N ASP A 179 -4.84 -11.86 4.04
CA ASP A 179 -4.05 -12.96 3.44
C ASP A 179 -2.55 -12.74 3.64
N VAL A 180 -2.04 -11.51 3.45
CA VAL A 180 -0.61 -11.21 3.69
C VAL A 180 -0.26 -11.39 5.18
N MET A 181 -1.10 -10.92 6.10
CA MET A 181 -0.92 -11.12 7.54
C MET A 181 -0.98 -12.61 7.91
N TYR A 182 -1.94 -13.35 7.37
CA TYR A 182 -2.12 -14.78 7.61
C TYR A 182 -0.89 -15.58 7.16
N ARG A 183 -0.35 -15.28 5.97
CA ARG A 183 0.89 -15.90 5.46
C ARG A 183 2.09 -15.57 6.33
N ALA A 184 2.22 -14.31 6.75
CA ALA A 184 3.29 -13.89 7.67
C ALA A 184 3.22 -14.64 9.01
N PHE A 185 2.04 -14.69 9.64
CA PHE A 185 1.86 -15.40 10.91
C PHE A 185 2.04 -16.91 10.79
N ASN A 186 1.54 -17.54 9.72
CA ASN A 186 1.73 -18.97 9.50
C ASN A 186 3.22 -19.35 9.34
N LYS A 187 4.02 -18.48 8.73
CA LYS A 187 5.46 -18.70 8.58
C LYS A 187 6.19 -18.51 9.92
N LYS A 188 5.86 -17.47 10.70
CA LYS A 188 6.35 -17.29 12.08
C LYS A 188 6.02 -18.47 12.99
N GLY A 189 4.79 -18.99 12.93
CA GLY A 189 4.36 -20.13 13.74
C GLY A 189 5.13 -21.43 13.41
N LYS A 190 5.46 -21.66 12.12
CA LYS A 190 6.24 -22.83 11.69
C LYS A 190 7.70 -22.76 12.13
N ALA A 191 8.31 -21.57 12.08
CA ALA A 191 9.66 -21.35 12.57
C ALA A 191 9.73 -21.49 14.10
N ALA A 192 8.79 -20.90 14.85
CA ALA A 192 8.73 -21.06 16.31
C ALA A 192 8.53 -22.52 16.76
N GLY A 193 7.81 -23.34 15.99
CA GLY A 193 7.65 -24.77 16.24
C GLY A 193 8.88 -25.63 15.93
N ALA A 194 9.84 -25.13 15.14
CA ALA A 194 11.06 -25.84 14.78
C ALA A 194 12.16 -25.77 15.85
N PHE A 195 11.98 -24.95 16.90
CA PHE A 195 12.92 -24.81 18.02
C PHE A 195 12.60 -25.71 19.23
N TYR A 196 11.56 -26.55 19.15
CA TYR A 196 11.27 -27.59 20.15
C TYR A 196 11.63 -28.97 19.61
N THR A 197 12.92 -29.32 19.62
CA THR A 197 13.44 -30.70 19.56
C THR A 197 14.74 -30.81 20.32
#